data_AF-X1GML4-F1
#
_entry.id   AF-X1GML4-F1
#
_cell.length_a   1.000
_cell.length_b   1.000
_cell.length_c   1.000
_cell.angle_alpha   90.00
_cell.angle_beta   90.00
_cell.angle_gamma   90.00
#
_symmetry.space_group_name_H-M   'P 1'
#
loop_
_entity.id
_entity.type
_entity.pdbx_description
1 polymer ?
#
loop_
_entity_poly.entity_id
_entity_poly.type
_entity_poly.pdbx_seq_one_letter_code
_entity_poly.pdbx_strand_id
1 'polypeptide(L)'
;RAGDGSMSDSDRSALATQLQGYRDQLMTLANTNDGAGNYLFAGTKNSAAPFSTTSSGSVNYVGDTGTRQVQIADSSTVSQGDSGAAVFMSVQAIGSSPVPSALAGNTGTGTIGAVTVTNPAIATNGHQFSITFGGTAAAPTYTVTDNSVTPPTTTPAQAYSSGAAISLGGGMTVAVSGTPSAGDKFAVEPAPQASGGSDVFSTLDAMIAALKTPVTGNPVAVAGLKNALMTGSTKLGNTMRNVTTIQASVGGREQEVKAMQTVNQTASLQVTSNLSDLTSTNMVTTISQFLQMQNALTGSQKAYAQLQNLSLFQYINP
;
A
#
# COMPACT_ATOMS: atom_id res chain seq x y z
N ARG A 1 8.50 -18.11 18.46
CA ARG A 1 9.84 -18.51 18.98
C ARG A 1 10.15 -17.73 20.27
N ALA A 2 10.38 -16.42 20.23
CA ALA A 2 10.72 -15.65 21.45
C ALA A 2 9.63 -15.56 22.55
N GLY A 3 8.37 -15.89 22.24
CA GLY A 3 7.26 -15.77 23.18
C GLY A 3 7.11 -16.94 24.16
N ASP A 4 7.85 -18.04 24.04
CA ASP A 4 7.66 -19.20 24.94
C ASP A 4 8.27 -18.99 26.35
N GLY A 5 9.11 -17.95 26.52
CA GLY A 5 9.77 -17.63 27.79
C GLY A 5 10.92 -18.58 28.17
N SER A 6 11.23 -19.56 27.32
CA SER A 6 12.35 -20.50 27.51
C SER A 6 13.67 -19.96 26.97
N MET A 7 13.61 -18.94 26.10
CA MET A 7 14.78 -18.27 25.55
C MET A 7 15.47 -17.40 26.61
N SER A 8 16.80 -17.51 26.71
CA SER A 8 17.60 -16.66 27.58
C SER A 8 17.52 -15.19 27.18
N ASP A 9 17.79 -14.28 28.13
CA ASP A 9 17.83 -12.84 27.86
C ASP A 9 18.86 -12.49 26.77
N SER A 10 20.00 -13.19 26.73
CA SER A 10 21.02 -13.04 25.67
C SER A 10 20.50 -13.44 24.29
N ASP A 11 19.79 -14.57 24.18
CA ASP A 11 19.26 -15.03 22.90
C ASP A 11 18.19 -14.07 22.36
N ARG A 12 17.35 -13.52 23.25
CA ARG A 12 16.35 -12.52 22.85
C ARG A 12 16.98 -11.20 22.44
N SER A 13 18.07 -10.78 23.10
CA SER A 13 18.85 -9.60 22.69
C SER A 13 19.46 -9.78 21.29
N ALA A 14 19.95 -10.98 20.95
CA ALA A 14 20.41 -11.30 19.60
C ALA A 14 19.28 -11.20 18.56
N LEU A 15 18.09 -11.73 18.87
CA LEU A 15 16.91 -11.57 18.01
C LEU A 15 16.49 -10.11 17.86
N ALA A 16 16.56 -9.31 18.92
CA ALA A 16 16.27 -7.88 18.87
C ALA A 16 17.25 -7.16 17.93
N THR A 17 18.52 -7.56 17.93
CA THR A 17 19.54 -7.01 17.01
C THR A 17 19.26 -7.39 15.56
N GLN A 18 18.85 -8.64 15.30
CA GLN A 18 18.43 -9.05 13.97
C GLN A 18 17.19 -8.27 13.49
N LEU A 19 16.20 -8.07 14.38
CA LEU A 19 14.99 -7.31 14.06
C LEU A 19 15.29 -5.83 13.81
N GLN A 20 16.26 -5.25 14.53
CA GLN A 20 16.80 -3.92 14.23
C GLN A 20 17.38 -3.86 12.82
N GLY A 21 18.17 -4.86 12.41
CA GLY A 21 18.69 -4.93 11.04
C GLY A 21 17.58 -4.94 9.97
N TYR A 22 16.50 -5.68 10.19
CA TYR A 22 15.35 -5.67 9.27
C TYR A 22 14.60 -4.32 9.27
N ARG A 23 14.48 -3.68 10.43
CA ARG A 23 13.92 -2.34 10.53
C ARG A 23 14.75 -1.31 9.74
N ASP A 24 16.07 -1.39 9.83
CA ASP A 24 16.98 -0.47 9.12
C ASP A 24 16.97 -0.72 7.60
N GLN A 25 16.85 -1.99 7.18
CA GLN A 25 16.61 -2.35 5.78
C GLN A 25 15.26 -1.80 5.28
N LEU A 26 14.19 -1.94 6.08
CA LEU A 26 12.88 -1.39 5.74
C LEU A 26 12.93 0.13 5.60
N MET A 27 13.68 0.81 6.48
CA MET A 27 13.88 2.26 6.41
C MET A 27 14.59 2.67 5.12
N THR A 28 15.57 1.88 4.68
CA THR A 28 16.27 2.08 3.40
C THR A 28 15.30 1.91 2.24
N LEU A 29 14.48 0.85 2.25
CA LEU A 29 13.47 0.60 1.22
C LEU A 29 12.41 1.71 1.17
N ALA A 30 11.93 2.18 2.31
CA ALA A 30 10.95 3.25 2.41
C ALA A 30 11.49 4.60 1.89
N ASN A 31 12.81 4.76 1.85
CA ASN A 31 13.52 5.90 1.28
C ASN A 31 14.16 5.60 -0.09
N THR A 32 13.67 4.61 -0.83
CA THR A 32 14.14 4.34 -2.21
C THR A 32 13.85 5.54 -3.12
N ASN A 33 14.80 5.87 -3.98
CA ASN A 33 14.64 6.87 -5.03
C ASN A 33 14.82 6.26 -6.44
N ASP A 34 14.43 7.01 -7.46
CA ASP A 34 14.49 6.60 -8.86
C ASP A 34 15.88 6.76 -9.53
N GLY A 35 16.92 7.08 -8.75
CA GLY A 35 18.27 7.38 -9.26
C GLY A 35 18.43 8.80 -9.82
N ALA A 36 17.34 9.54 -10.05
CA ALA A 36 17.35 10.95 -10.45
C ALA A 36 17.13 11.90 -9.25
N GLY A 37 17.11 11.36 -8.03
CA GLY A 37 16.91 12.10 -6.78
C GLY A 37 15.43 12.23 -6.37
N ASN A 38 14.51 11.55 -7.06
CA ASN A 38 13.11 11.53 -6.67
C ASN A 38 12.79 10.31 -5.81
N TYR A 39 12.31 10.53 -4.59
CA TYR A 39 11.90 9.46 -3.68
C TYR A 39 10.54 8.88 -4.08
N LEU A 40 10.48 7.55 -4.18
CA LEU A 40 9.32 6.82 -4.69
C LEU A 40 8.09 6.94 -3.79
N PHE A 41 8.31 7.00 -2.47
CA PHE A 41 7.26 6.97 -1.46
C PHE A 41 6.99 8.33 -0.81
N ALA A 42 7.45 9.43 -1.41
CA ALA A 42 7.30 10.77 -0.83
C ALA A 42 6.04 11.52 -1.28
N GLY A 43 5.24 10.91 -2.15
CA GLY A 43 4.10 11.54 -2.78
C GLY A 43 4.53 12.59 -3.80
N THR A 44 3.92 13.78 -3.77
CA THR A 44 4.29 14.86 -4.70
C THR A 44 5.58 15.60 -4.29
N LYS A 45 5.89 15.66 -2.98
CA LYS A 45 7.10 16.25 -2.38
C LYS A 45 8.32 15.31 -2.45
N ASN A 46 8.69 14.88 -3.64
CA ASN A 46 9.65 13.79 -3.84
C ASN A 46 11.13 14.16 -3.89
N SER A 47 11.51 15.42 -3.68
CA SER A 47 12.93 15.86 -3.72
C SER A 47 13.70 15.61 -2.42
N ALA A 48 13.05 15.08 -1.38
CA ALA A 48 13.65 14.78 -0.09
C ALA A 48 13.18 13.44 0.44
N ALA A 49 14.01 12.82 1.30
CA ALA A 49 13.71 11.53 1.90
C ALA A 49 12.40 11.59 2.73
N PRO A 50 11.42 10.73 2.44
CA PRO A 50 10.11 10.80 3.10
C PRO A 50 10.11 10.30 4.54
N PHE A 51 11.02 9.41 4.91
CA PHE A 51 11.11 8.88 6.28
C PHE A 51 12.39 9.34 6.94
N SER A 52 12.27 9.84 8.17
CA SER A 52 13.40 10.23 9.01
C SER A 52 13.22 9.71 10.43
N THR A 53 14.32 9.44 11.13
CA THR A 53 14.29 9.11 12.56
C THR A 53 14.41 10.38 13.40
N THR A 54 13.53 10.55 14.37
CA THR A 54 13.62 11.61 15.38
C THR A 54 14.75 11.31 16.38
N SER A 55 15.10 12.29 17.22
CA SER A 55 16.04 12.10 18.32
C SER A 55 15.58 11.06 19.36
N SER A 56 14.27 10.79 19.44
CA SER A 56 13.69 9.73 20.28
C SER A 56 13.74 8.33 19.63
N GLY A 57 14.27 8.22 18.40
CA GLY A 57 14.34 6.98 17.63
C GLY A 57 13.05 6.65 16.85
N SER A 58 11.96 7.40 17.06
CA SER A 58 10.69 7.23 16.35
C SER A 58 10.84 7.61 14.87
N VAL A 59 10.08 6.97 13.98
CA VAL A 59 10.08 7.31 12.56
C VAL A 59 9.00 8.34 12.26
N ASN A 60 9.38 9.40 11.54
CA ASN A 60 8.49 10.44 11.07
C ASN A 60 8.40 10.42 9.54
N TYR A 61 7.19 10.57 9.02
CA TYR A 61 6.93 10.74 7.59
C TYR A 61 6.73 12.21 7.26
N VAL A 62 7.54 12.73 6.34
CA VAL A 62 7.53 14.13 5.90
C VAL A 62 7.06 14.31 4.45
N GLY A 63 6.66 13.23 3.79
CA GLY A 63 6.02 13.28 2.48
C GLY A 63 4.56 13.77 2.56
N ASP A 64 3.88 13.75 1.42
CA ASP A 64 2.43 13.99 1.34
C ASP A 64 1.68 12.72 0.91
N THR A 65 0.35 12.80 0.88
CA THR A 65 -0.52 11.67 0.50
C THR A 65 -0.86 11.66 -0.99
N GLY A 66 -0.41 12.64 -1.76
CA GLY A 66 -0.66 12.72 -3.20
C GLY A 66 0.17 11.69 -3.97
N THR A 67 -0.26 11.39 -5.19
CA THR A 67 0.47 10.54 -6.12
C THR A 67 0.74 11.30 -7.42
N ARG A 68 1.88 11.03 -8.05
CA ARG A 68 2.16 11.57 -9.38
C ARG A 68 1.33 10.82 -10.40
N GLN A 69 0.61 11.55 -11.23
CA GLN A 69 -0.18 11.01 -12.33
C GLN A 69 0.61 11.14 -13.63
N VAL A 70 0.63 10.10 -14.44
CA VAL A 70 1.24 10.09 -15.77
C VAL A 70 0.15 9.89 -16.81
N GLN A 71 0.07 10.78 -17.77
CA GLN A 71 -0.87 10.64 -18.88
C GLN A 71 -0.43 9.50 -19.81
N ILE A 72 -1.33 8.55 -20.04
CA ILE A 72 -1.12 7.36 -20.88
C ILE A 72 -1.98 7.39 -22.16
N ALA A 73 -2.97 8.28 -22.22
CA ALA A 73 -3.83 8.57 -23.37
C ALA A 73 -4.39 10.00 -23.30
N ASP A 74 -5.03 10.49 -24.36
CA ASP A 74 -5.64 11.84 -24.41
C ASP A 74 -6.56 12.14 -23.22
N SER A 75 -7.25 11.12 -22.70
CA SER A 75 -8.17 11.23 -21.56
C SER A 75 -7.89 10.24 -20.42
N SER A 76 -6.72 9.60 -20.38
CA SER A 76 -6.36 8.63 -19.32
C SER A 76 -5.01 8.91 -18.66
N THR A 77 -4.98 8.76 -17.34
CA THR A 77 -3.80 8.95 -16.49
C THR A 77 -3.67 7.81 -15.49
N VAL A 78 -2.44 7.40 -15.18
CA VAL A 78 -2.14 6.35 -14.19
C VAL A 78 -1.22 6.87 -13.10
N SER A 79 -1.49 6.46 -11.86
CA SER A 79 -0.62 6.77 -10.72
C SER A 79 0.72 6.08 -10.87
N GLN A 80 1.80 6.86 -10.84
CA GLN A 80 3.18 6.39 -10.93
C GLN A 80 3.64 5.60 -9.69
N GLY A 81 2.99 5.80 -8.54
CA GLY A 81 3.33 5.13 -7.29
C GLY A 81 2.31 5.39 -6.19
N ASP A 82 2.65 4.92 -4.99
CA ASP A 82 1.83 5.04 -3.78
C ASP A 82 2.63 5.81 -2.71
N SER A 83 1.94 6.60 -1.87
CA SER A 83 2.60 7.38 -0.82
C SER A 83 3.12 6.49 0.30
N GLY A 84 4.20 6.91 0.96
CA GLY A 84 4.77 6.17 2.09
C GLY A 84 3.81 6.04 3.26
N ALA A 85 2.95 7.04 3.46
CA ALA A 85 1.86 6.96 4.42
C ALA A 85 0.91 5.78 4.13
N ALA A 86 0.53 5.58 2.86
CA ALA A 86 -0.33 4.48 2.45
C ALA A 86 0.37 3.12 2.56
N VAL A 87 1.67 3.03 2.27
CA VAL A 87 2.43 1.78 2.26
C VAL A 87 2.85 1.33 3.66
N PHE A 88 3.42 2.24 4.46
CA PHE A 88 4.15 1.90 5.69
C PHE A 88 3.46 2.37 6.99
N MET A 89 2.57 3.38 6.91
CA MET A 89 1.95 4.00 8.10
C MET A 89 0.47 3.68 8.26
N SER A 90 -0.10 2.96 7.31
CA SER A 90 -1.52 2.64 7.28
C SER A 90 -1.72 1.19 6.92
N VAL A 91 -2.88 0.68 7.32
CA VAL A 91 -3.41 -0.59 6.86
C VAL A 91 -4.85 -0.35 6.42
N GLN A 92 -5.36 -1.26 5.58
CA GLN A 92 -6.76 -1.17 5.15
C GLN A 92 -7.71 -1.40 6.32
N ALA A 93 -8.79 -0.64 6.40
CA ALA A 93 -9.81 -0.85 7.42
C ALA A 93 -10.48 -2.22 7.25
N ILE A 94 -10.82 -2.56 6.00
CA ILE A 94 -11.46 -3.82 5.63
C ILE A 94 -10.38 -4.90 5.47
N GLY A 95 -10.65 -6.10 5.97
CA GLY A 95 -9.72 -7.22 5.90
C GLY A 95 -8.57 -7.15 6.90
N SER A 96 -8.48 -6.08 7.70
CA SER A 96 -7.57 -6.02 8.84
C SER A 96 -8.11 -6.76 10.06
N SER A 97 -7.19 -7.42 10.75
CA SER A 97 -7.48 -8.10 12.00
C SER A 97 -7.48 -7.07 13.14
N PRO A 98 -8.48 -7.13 14.04
CA PRO A 98 -8.45 -6.38 15.28
C PRO A 98 -7.18 -6.67 16.08
N VAL A 99 -6.63 -5.65 16.73
CA VAL A 99 -5.34 -5.69 17.41
C VAL A 99 -5.57 -5.87 18.92
N PRO A 100 -5.24 -7.05 19.47
CA PRO A 100 -5.23 -7.24 20.91
C PRO A 100 -3.96 -6.63 21.53
N SER A 101 -4.08 -6.08 22.74
CA SER A 101 -2.94 -5.58 23.52
C SER A 101 -3.17 -5.68 25.02
N ALA A 102 -2.08 -5.74 25.78
CA ALA A 102 -2.10 -5.52 27.22
C ALA A 102 -1.84 -4.04 27.49
N LEU A 103 -2.63 -3.42 28.37
CA LEU A 103 -2.42 -2.03 28.75
C LEU A 103 -1.31 -1.92 29.80
N ALA A 104 -0.75 -0.72 29.92
CA ALA A 104 0.29 -0.44 30.91
C ALA A 104 -0.24 -0.61 32.34
N GLY A 105 0.63 -1.06 33.25
CA GLY A 105 0.29 -1.21 34.67
C GLY A 105 -0.22 -2.59 35.08
N ASN A 106 -0.31 -3.56 34.16
CA ASN A 106 -0.65 -4.93 34.52
C ASN A 106 0.42 -5.53 35.43
N THR A 107 -0.02 -6.21 36.47
CA THR A 107 0.82 -6.83 37.51
C THR A 107 0.68 -8.35 37.58
N GLY A 108 -0.35 -8.91 36.94
CA GLY A 108 -0.52 -10.36 36.80
C GLY A 108 0.25 -10.97 35.63
N THR A 109 0.03 -12.27 35.42
CA THR A 109 0.64 -13.05 34.35
C THR A 109 -0.29 -13.26 33.16
N GLY A 110 -1.35 -12.44 33.07
CA GLY A 110 -2.34 -12.50 32.00
C GLY A 110 -1.72 -12.28 30.62
N THR A 111 -2.08 -13.14 29.66
CA THR A 111 -1.66 -13.04 28.27
C THR A 111 -2.85 -13.07 27.34
N ILE A 112 -2.99 -12.06 26.48
CA ILE A 112 -4.06 -11.97 25.49
C ILE A 112 -3.66 -12.72 24.22
N GLY A 113 -4.60 -13.48 23.67
CA GLY A 113 -4.44 -14.19 22.41
C GLY A 113 -4.90 -13.38 21.20
N ALA A 114 -4.90 -14.03 20.03
CA ALA A 114 -5.49 -13.46 18.82
C ALA A 114 -7.00 -13.28 18.96
N VAL A 115 -7.52 -12.23 18.34
CA VAL A 115 -8.97 -11.99 18.25
C VAL A 115 -9.55 -12.88 17.14
N THR A 116 -10.64 -13.56 17.46
CA THR A 116 -11.43 -14.32 16.48
C THR A 116 -12.66 -13.52 16.11
N VAL A 117 -12.84 -13.22 14.82
CA VAL A 117 -14.08 -12.63 14.31
C VAL A 117 -15.06 -13.77 14.03
N THR A 118 -16.06 -13.91 14.89
CA THR A 118 -17.08 -14.98 14.79
C THR A 118 -18.20 -14.61 13.83
N ASN A 119 -18.51 -13.31 13.69
CA ASN A 119 -19.46 -12.81 12.72
C ASN A 119 -19.01 -11.44 12.17
N PRO A 120 -18.50 -11.38 10.92
CA PRO A 120 -17.96 -10.14 10.35
C PRO A 120 -19.03 -9.07 10.07
N ALA A 121 -20.32 -9.43 10.00
CA ALA A 121 -21.40 -8.50 9.70
C ALA A 121 -21.81 -7.61 10.88
N ILE A 122 -21.27 -7.86 12.07
CA ILE A 122 -21.60 -7.10 13.28
C ILE A 122 -20.90 -5.74 13.26
N ALA A 123 -21.68 -4.66 13.33
CA ALA A 123 -21.16 -3.29 13.28
C ALA A 123 -20.17 -2.98 14.41
N THR A 124 -20.36 -3.57 15.59
CA THR A 124 -19.48 -3.36 16.76
C THR A 124 -18.10 -3.99 16.61
N ASN A 125 -17.82 -4.75 15.53
CA ASN A 125 -16.46 -5.21 15.22
C ASN A 125 -15.48 -4.07 14.97
N GLY A 126 -15.98 -2.88 14.63
CA GLY A 126 -15.18 -1.66 14.50
C GLY A 126 -15.04 -0.85 15.80
N HIS A 127 -15.53 -1.35 16.94
CA HIS A 127 -15.43 -0.65 18.23
C HIS A 127 -14.13 -0.97 18.98
N GLN A 128 -13.80 -0.10 19.94
CA GLN A 128 -12.66 -0.22 20.84
C GLN A 128 -13.12 -0.80 22.18
N PHE A 129 -12.68 -2.02 22.48
CA PHE A 129 -13.05 -2.72 23.71
C PHE A 129 -11.89 -2.74 24.71
N SER A 130 -12.23 -2.60 25.99
CA SER A 130 -11.30 -2.88 27.09
C SER A 130 -11.85 -3.96 28.01
N ILE A 131 -11.01 -4.92 28.37
CA ILE A 131 -11.28 -5.98 29.34
C ILE A 131 -10.58 -5.57 30.63
N THR A 132 -11.33 -5.43 31.73
CA THR A 132 -10.76 -5.14 33.05
C THR A 132 -10.95 -6.33 33.98
N PHE A 133 -9.85 -6.81 34.56
CA PHE A 133 -9.85 -7.90 35.53
C PHE A 133 -10.11 -7.40 36.94
N GLY A 134 -10.78 -8.22 37.75
CA GLY A 134 -11.18 -7.91 39.11
C GLY A 134 -11.45 -9.18 39.92
N GLY A 135 -12.28 -9.04 40.95
CA GLY A 135 -12.59 -10.14 41.86
C GLY A 135 -11.43 -10.47 42.81
N THR A 136 -11.37 -11.71 43.28
CA THR A 136 -10.31 -12.19 44.19
C THR A 136 -9.47 -13.25 43.49
N ALA A 137 -8.29 -13.58 44.03
CA ALA A 137 -7.46 -14.65 43.48
C ALA A 137 -8.17 -16.03 43.43
N ALA A 138 -9.11 -16.28 44.36
CA ALA A 138 -9.88 -17.53 44.41
C ALA A 138 -11.12 -17.51 43.50
N ALA A 139 -11.63 -16.31 43.17
CA ALA A 139 -12.79 -16.10 42.31
C ALA A 139 -12.53 -14.88 41.41
N PRO A 140 -11.65 -15.02 40.41
CA PRO A 140 -11.31 -13.91 39.52
C PRO A 140 -12.49 -13.60 38.60
N THR A 141 -12.66 -12.32 38.29
CA THR A 141 -13.72 -11.85 37.38
C THR A 141 -13.17 -10.89 36.34
N TYR A 142 -13.96 -10.63 35.31
CA TYR A 142 -13.69 -9.59 34.33
C TYR A 142 -14.96 -8.83 33.94
N THR A 143 -14.78 -7.62 33.43
CA THR A 143 -15.79 -6.86 32.71
C THR A 143 -15.28 -6.50 31.32
N VAL A 144 -16.19 -6.34 30.37
CA VAL A 144 -15.89 -5.82 29.03
C VAL A 144 -16.57 -4.47 28.89
N THR A 145 -15.79 -3.45 28.55
CA THR A 145 -16.27 -2.09 28.28
C THR A 145 -16.12 -1.79 26.79
N ASP A 146 -17.20 -1.34 26.16
CA ASP A 146 -17.19 -0.73 24.84
C ASP A 146 -16.96 0.78 25.00
N ASN A 147 -15.79 1.24 24.59
CA ASN A 147 -15.35 2.62 24.71
C ASN A 147 -15.73 3.48 23.49
N SER A 148 -16.35 2.89 22.45
CA SER A 148 -16.74 3.62 21.24
C SER A 148 -18.10 4.30 21.35
N VAL A 149 -18.89 3.97 22.38
CA VAL A 149 -20.18 4.59 22.67
C VAL A 149 -20.06 5.64 23.76
N THR A 150 -20.92 6.66 23.74
CA THR A 150 -20.93 7.76 24.73
C THR A 150 -22.32 7.84 25.40
N PRO A 151 -22.45 7.54 26.71
CA PRO A 151 -21.40 7.07 27.62
C PRO A 151 -20.93 5.63 27.29
N PRO A 152 -19.69 5.25 27.68
CA PRO A 152 -19.21 3.88 27.52
C PRO A 152 -20.14 2.86 28.19
N THR A 153 -20.32 1.70 27.55
CA THR A 153 -21.15 0.62 28.09
C THR A 153 -20.28 -0.50 28.63
N THR A 154 -20.62 -1.04 29.80
CA THR A 154 -19.83 -2.08 30.47
C THR A 154 -20.71 -3.26 30.84
N THR A 155 -20.26 -4.47 30.52
CA THR A 155 -20.95 -5.70 30.92
C THR A 155 -20.92 -5.87 32.44
N PRO A 156 -21.90 -6.57 33.03
CA PRO A 156 -21.76 -7.07 34.40
C PRO A 156 -20.48 -7.92 34.56
N ALA A 157 -19.96 -8.00 35.77
CA ALA A 157 -18.80 -8.84 36.07
C ALA A 157 -19.11 -10.32 35.79
N GLN A 158 -18.21 -10.98 35.07
CA GLN A 158 -18.30 -12.40 34.72
C GLN A 158 -17.15 -13.17 35.34
N ALA A 159 -17.36 -14.45 35.66
CA ALA A 159 -16.30 -15.32 36.17
C ALA A 159 -15.22 -15.51 35.11
N TYR A 160 -13.95 -15.39 35.50
CA TYR A 160 -12.82 -15.64 34.63
C TYR A 160 -12.37 -17.10 34.72
N SER A 161 -12.11 -17.70 33.56
CA SER A 161 -11.39 -18.96 33.43
C SER A 161 -10.27 -18.79 32.41
N SER A 162 -9.06 -19.23 32.76
CA SER A 162 -7.88 -19.06 31.90
C SER A 162 -8.06 -19.74 30.55
N GLY A 163 -7.85 -18.98 29.47
CA GLY A 163 -7.95 -19.45 28.09
C GLY A 163 -9.37 -19.58 27.57
N ALA A 164 -10.39 -19.31 28.40
CA ALA A 164 -11.76 -19.25 27.93
C ALA A 164 -11.98 -18.05 27.01
N ALA A 165 -12.88 -18.19 26.04
CA ALA A 165 -13.25 -17.11 25.14
C ALA A 165 -14.04 -16.03 25.90
N ILE A 166 -13.57 -14.79 25.79
CA ILE A 166 -14.23 -13.57 26.25
C ILE A 166 -14.90 -12.93 25.04
N SER A 167 -16.22 -12.74 25.11
CA SER A 167 -17.00 -12.10 24.05
C SER A 167 -16.81 -10.59 24.04
N LEU A 168 -16.59 -10.03 22.86
CA LEU A 168 -16.44 -8.60 22.62
C LEU A 168 -17.57 -8.15 21.67
N GLY A 169 -18.59 -7.50 22.24
CA GLY A 169 -19.82 -7.22 21.50
C GLY A 169 -20.50 -8.51 21.03
N GLY A 170 -20.95 -8.53 19.77
CA GLY A 170 -21.68 -9.66 19.19
C GLY A 170 -20.94 -10.45 18.10
N GLY A 171 -19.76 -10.00 17.67
CA GLY A 171 -19.07 -10.55 16.48
C GLY A 171 -17.61 -10.91 16.67
N MET A 172 -17.07 -10.73 17.88
CA MET A 172 -15.68 -11.03 18.19
C MET A 172 -15.55 -11.78 19.52
N THR A 173 -14.54 -12.63 19.60
CA THR A 173 -14.07 -13.23 20.85
C THR A 173 -12.56 -13.13 20.96
N VAL A 174 -12.05 -13.08 22.18
CA VAL A 174 -10.61 -13.14 22.47
C VAL A 174 -10.38 -13.99 23.71
N ALA A 175 -9.28 -14.73 23.77
CA ALA A 175 -8.90 -15.47 24.97
C ALA A 175 -7.85 -14.70 25.76
N VAL A 176 -7.99 -14.66 27.08
CA VAL A 176 -6.91 -14.28 27.99
C VAL A 176 -6.54 -15.52 28.81
N SER A 177 -5.25 -15.84 28.86
CA SER A 177 -4.69 -17.00 29.55
C SER A 177 -3.77 -16.58 30.69
N GLY A 178 -3.55 -17.46 31.67
CA GLY A 178 -2.72 -17.20 32.84
C GLY A 178 -3.52 -16.59 33.99
N THR A 179 -2.84 -15.90 34.90
CA THR A 179 -3.44 -15.30 36.10
C THR A 179 -3.31 -13.76 36.08
N PRO A 180 -4.22 -13.05 35.38
CA PRO A 180 -4.36 -11.60 35.55
C PRO A 180 -4.64 -11.26 37.01
N SER A 181 -4.09 -10.14 37.47
CA SER A 181 -4.38 -9.58 38.79
C SER A 181 -5.58 -8.64 38.70
N ALA A 182 -6.25 -8.41 39.84
CA ALA A 182 -7.31 -7.41 39.90
C ALA A 182 -6.75 -6.02 39.52
N GLY A 183 -7.42 -5.33 38.62
CA GLY A 183 -6.98 -4.06 38.03
C GLY A 183 -6.23 -4.21 36.70
N ASP A 184 -5.77 -5.41 36.32
CA ASP A 184 -5.14 -5.64 35.02
C ASP A 184 -6.14 -5.35 33.89
N LYS A 185 -5.64 -4.74 32.80
CA LYS A 185 -6.44 -4.35 31.65
C LYS A 185 -5.84 -4.83 30.34
N PHE A 186 -6.71 -5.24 29.44
CA PHE A 186 -6.39 -5.57 28.05
C PHE A 186 -7.30 -4.80 27.12
N ALA A 187 -6.85 -4.54 25.90
CA ALA A 187 -7.64 -3.86 24.89
C ALA A 187 -7.70 -4.67 23.61
N VAL A 188 -8.81 -4.53 22.90
CA VAL A 188 -8.97 -4.96 21.51
C VAL A 188 -9.47 -3.76 20.74
N GLU A 189 -8.62 -3.29 19.83
CA GLU A 189 -8.90 -2.12 19.02
C GLU A 189 -8.94 -2.51 17.54
N PRO A 190 -9.73 -1.83 16.71
CA PRO A 190 -9.60 -1.96 15.26
C PRO A 190 -8.16 -1.65 14.85
N ALA A 191 -7.72 -2.25 13.73
CA ALA A 191 -6.40 -1.92 13.21
C ALA A 191 -6.31 -0.40 12.94
N PRO A 192 -5.32 0.30 13.53
CA PRO A 192 -5.27 1.75 13.43
C PRO A 192 -5.10 2.18 11.97
N GLN A 193 -5.68 3.30 11.56
CA GLN A 193 -5.49 3.86 10.22
C GLN A 193 -4.46 5.00 10.26
N ALA A 194 -4.07 5.54 9.10
CA ALA A 194 -2.98 6.50 8.91
C ALA A 194 -2.87 7.64 9.96
N SER A 195 -3.98 8.10 10.52
CA SER A 195 -4.00 9.20 11.50
C SER A 195 -3.86 8.77 12.98
N GLY A 196 -3.61 7.48 13.27
CA GLY A 196 -3.73 6.95 14.64
C GLY A 196 -2.89 5.73 15.03
N GLY A 197 -1.92 5.27 14.22
CA GLY A 197 -0.86 4.37 14.75
C GLY A 197 -0.64 2.98 14.11
N SER A 198 -0.87 2.80 12.81
CA SER A 198 -0.37 1.62 12.06
C SER A 198 0.98 1.87 11.42
N ASP A 199 1.91 2.39 12.20
CA ASP A 199 3.29 2.53 11.76
C ASP A 199 4.04 1.20 11.98
N VAL A 200 4.48 0.60 10.87
CA VAL A 200 5.31 -0.62 10.89
C VAL A 200 6.62 -0.40 11.66
N PHE A 201 7.20 0.80 11.61
CA PHE A 201 8.43 1.11 12.33
C PHE A 201 8.19 1.12 13.84
N SER A 202 7.16 1.83 14.31
CA SER A 202 6.75 1.77 15.73
C SER A 202 6.42 0.35 16.22
N THR A 203 5.87 -0.48 15.33
CA THR A 203 5.56 -1.89 15.64
C THR A 203 6.84 -2.69 15.85
N LEU A 204 7.81 -2.55 14.94
CA LEU A 204 9.12 -3.18 15.07
C LEU A 204 9.86 -2.67 16.31
N ASP A 205 9.81 -1.37 16.58
CA ASP A 205 10.44 -0.75 17.75
C ASP A 205 9.87 -1.29 19.07
N ALA A 206 8.54 -1.42 19.16
CA ALA A 206 7.89 -2.01 20.33
C ALA A 206 8.29 -3.48 20.53
N MET A 207 8.42 -4.25 19.45
CA MET A 207 8.89 -5.64 19.52
C MET A 207 10.36 -5.73 19.93
N ILE A 208 11.23 -4.86 19.38
CA ILE A 208 12.66 -4.78 19.73
C ILE A 208 12.80 -4.42 21.22
N ALA A 209 12.06 -3.41 21.69
CA ALA A 209 12.05 -3.01 23.08
C ALA A 209 11.60 -4.17 23.99
N ALA A 210 10.51 -4.86 23.64
CA ALA A 210 10.03 -6.00 24.40
C ALA A 210 11.05 -7.14 24.46
N LEU A 211 11.74 -7.45 23.35
CA LEU A 211 12.77 -8.49 23.29
C LEU A 211 14.00 -8.15 24.15
N LYS A 212 14.35 -6.86 24.25
CA LYS A 212 15.46 -6.37 25.06
C LYS A 212 15.13 -6.31 26.56
N THR A 213 13.86 -6.30 26.94
CA THR A 213 13.46 -6.35 28.34
C THR A 213 13.87 -7.69 28.96
N PRO A 214 14.65 -7.68 30.06
CA PRO A 214 14.95 -8.89 30.82
C PRO A 214 13.67 -9.52 31.39
N VAL A 215 13.51 -10.84 31.27
CA VAL A 215 12.32 -11.56 31.76
C VAL A 215 12.68 -12.77 32.64
N THR A 216 13.97 -13.10 32.74
CA THR A 216 14.44 -14.26 33.51
C THR A 216 14.02 -14.13 34.97
N GLY A 217 13.30 -15.13 35.49
CA GLY A 217 12.79 -15.14 36.86
C GLY A 217 11.63 -14.16 37.13
N ASN A 218 11.08 -13.49 36.10
CA ASN A 218 9.99 -12.55 36.24
C ASN A 218 8.78 -12.96 35.36
N PRO A 219 7.81 -13.72 35.91
CA PRO A 219 6.64 -14.19 35.18
C PRO A 219 5.75 -13.06 34.60
N VAL A 220 5.71 -11.90 35.27
CA VAL A 220 4.95 -10.73 34.80
C VAL A 220 5.63 -10.14 33.56
N ALA A 221 6.96 -10.03 33.57
CA ALA A 221 7.72 -9.59 32.40
C ALA A 221 7.62 -10.59 31.24
N VAL A 222 7.58 -11.91 31.52
CA VAL A 222 7.30 -12.94 30.49
C VAL A 222 5.92 -12.74 29.86
N ALA A 223 4.89 -12.46 30.66
CA ALA A 223 3.56 -12.16 30.16
C ALA A 223 3.55 -10.85 29.32
N GLY A 224 4.24 -9.81 29.79
CA GLY A 224 4.43 -8.56 29.04
C GLY A 224 5.09 -8.78 27.67
N LEU A 225 6.15 -9.59 27.61
CA LEU A 225 6.80 -9.98 26.36
C LEU A 225 5.84 -10.73 25.42
N LYS A 226 5.09 -11.71 25.93
CA LYS A 226 4.09 -12.46 25.14
C LYS A 226 3.03 -11.53 24.55
N ASN A 227 2.51 -10.61 25.35
CA ASN A 227 1.52 -9.63 24.91
C ASN A 227 2.07 -8.71 23.83
N ALA A 228 3.28 -8.16 24.03
CA ALA A 228 3.93 -7.29 23.04
C ALA A 228 4.18 -8.02 21.70
N LEU A 229 4.62 -9.28 21.74
CA LEU A 229 4.81 -10.09 20.54
C LEU A 229 3.48 -10.46 19.86
N MET A 230 2.41 -10.71 20.61
CA MET A 230 1.07 -10.93 20.07
C MET A 230 0.57 -9.68 19.33
N THR A 231 0.61 -8.52 19.99
CA THR A 231 0.25 -7.23 19.38
C THR A 231 1.08 -6.95 18.14
N GLY A 232 2.41 -7.09 18.25
CA GLY A 232 3.34 -6.86 17.15
C GLY A 232 3.10 -7.78 15.96
N SER A 233 2.86 -9.08 16.21
CA SER A 233 2.57 -10.04 15.16
C SER A 233 1.26 -9.74 14.43
N THR A 234 0.21 -9.34 15.14
CA THR A 234 -1.07 -8.95 14.50
C THR A 234 -0.88 -7.70 13.64
N LYS A 235 -0.17 -6.68 14.16
CA LYS A 235 0.12 -5.45 13.41
C LYS A 235 0.96 -5.72 12.17
N LEU A 236 2.04 -6.52 12.27
CA LEU A 236 2.84 -6.93 11.11
C LEU A 236 2.02 -7.72 10.08
N GLY A 237 1.12 -8.59 10.54
CA GLY A 237 0.17 -9.29 9.65
C GLY A 237 -0.75 -8.32 8.90
N ASN A 238 -1.23 -7.27 9.57
CA ASN A 238 -1.99 -6.19 8.93
C ASN A 238 -1.14 -5.43 7.90
N THR A 239 0.10 -5.06 8.24
CA THR A 239 1.03 -4.39 7.31
C THR A 239 1.32 -5.25 6.09
N MET A 240 1.56 -6.55 6.26
CA MET A 240 1.84 -7.45 5.15
C MET A 240 0.64 -7.54 4.19
N ARG A 241 -0.59 -7.66 4.72
CA ARG A 241 -1.81 -7.62 3.90
C ARG A 241 -1.95 -6.30 3.15
N ASN A 242 -1.63 -5.17 3.80
CA ASN A 242 -1.65 -3.86 3.14
C ASN A 242 -0.68 -3.81 1.95
N VAL A 243 0.56 -4.28 2.14
CA VAL A 243 1.56 -4.35 1.07
C VAL A 243 1.09 -5.24 -0.07
N THR A 244 0.51 -6.42 0.21
CA THR A 244 -0.06 -7.29 -0.83
C THR A 244 -1.18 -6.59 -1.61
N THR A 245 -2.06 -5.84 -0.95
CA THR A 245 -3.12 -5.11 -1.66
C THR A 245 -2.54 -3.99 -2.53
N ILE A 246 -1.51 -3.30 -2.06
CA ILE A 246 -0.82 -2.27 -2.85
C ILE A 246 -0.13 -2.91 -4.07
N GLN A 247 0.54 -4.05 -3.91
CA GLN A 247 1.12 -4.80 -5.03
C GLN A 247 0.06 -5.24 -6.04
N ALA A 248 -1.12 -5.67 -5.60
CA ALA A 248 -2.24 -5.98 -6.49
C ALA A 248 -2.72 -4.74 -7.26
N SER A 249 -2.79 -3.57 -6.61
CA SER A 249 -3.12 -2.30 -7.28
C SER A 249 -2.06 -1.91 -8.33
N VAL A 250 -0.77 -2.02 -8.00
CA VAL A 250 0.34 -1.81 -8.94
C VAL A 250 0.20 -2.74 -10.15
N GLY A 251 -0.06 -4.02 -9.93
CA GLY A 251 -0.29 -4.99 -11.02
C GLY A 251 -1.48 -4.60 -11.91
N GLY A 252 -2.57 -4.09 -11.33
CA GLY A 252 -3.69 -3.55 -12.09
C GLY A 252 -3.28 -2.38 -13.00
N ARG A 253 -2.50 -1.43 -12.47
CA ARG A 253 -1.96 -0.28 -13.22
C ARG A 253 -1.01 -0.73 -14.33
N GLU A 254 -0.17 -1.74 -14.10
CA GLU A 254 0.69 -2.30 -15.16
C GLU A 254 -0.12 -2.89 -16.32
N GLN A 255 -1.23 -3.57 -16.03
CA GLN A 255 -2.09 -4.14 -17.07
C GLN A 255 -2.79 -3.04 -17.88
N GLU A 256 -3.22 -1.96 -17.23
CA GLU A 256 -3.76 -0.78 -17.91
C GLU A 256 -2.72 -0.15 -18.85
N VAL A 257 -1.48 0.03 -18.40
CA VAL A 257 -0.39 0.58 -19.22
C VAL A 257 -0.08 -0.33 -20.42
N LYS A 258 -0.02 -1.66 -20.24
CA LYS A 258 0.20 -2.61 -21.34
C LYS A 258 -0.94 -2.60 -22.37
N ALA A 259 -2.18 -2.49 -21.90
CA ALA A 259 -3.34 -2.35 -22.80
C ALA A 259 -3.22 -1.07 -23.63
N MET A 260 -2.87 0.06 -23.01
CA MET A 260 -2.65 1.32 -23.73
C MET A 260 -1.46 1.26 -24.70
N GLN A 261 -0.37 0.57 -24.35
CA GLN A 261 0.74 0.37 -25.27
C GLN A 261 0.31 -0.37 -26.54
N THR A 262 -0.58 -1.35 -26.41
CA THR A 262 -1.14 -2.11 -27.53
C THR A 262 -2.02 -1.22 -28.42
N VAL A 263 -2.85 -0.37 -27.81
CA VAL A 263 -3.67 0.63 -28.53
C VAL A 263 -2.77 1.61 -29.29
N ASN A 264 -1.73 2.13 -28.65
CA ASN A 264 -0.80 3.09 -29.27
C ASN A 264 -0.01 2.48 -30.43
N GLN A 265 0.43 1.22 -30.32
CA GLN A 265 1.06 0.49 -31.43
C GLN A 265 0.10 0.33 -32.61
N THR A 266 -1.15 -0.03 -32.35
CA THR A 266 -2.18 -0.18 -33.38
C THR A 266 -2.49 1.15 -34.07
N ALA A 267 -2.64 2.23 -33.30
CA ALA A 267 -2.84 3.57 -33.84
C ALA A 267 -1.64 4.03 -34.70
N SER A 268 -0.41 3.78 -34.24
CA SER A 268 0.81 4.09 -35.01
C SER A 268 0.87 3.34 -36.34
N LEU A 269 0.51 2.05 -36.36
CA LEU A 269 0.42 1.26 -37.58
C LEU A 269 -0.65 1.81 -38.53
N GLN A 270 -1.83 2.16 -38.02
CA GLN A 270 -2.90 2.74 -38.83
C GLN A 270 -2.50 4.09 -39.44
N VAL A 271 -1.86 4.97 -38.65
CA VAL A 271 -1.35 6.26 -39.14
C VAL A 271 -0.29 6.03 -40.22
N THR A 272 0.60 5.06 -40.04
CA THR A 272 1.61 4.70 -41.03
C THR A 272 0.97 4.16 -42.32
N SER A 273 -0.05 3.31 -42.21
CA SER A 273 -0.82 2.79 -43.36
C SER A 273 -1.51 3.93 -44.11
N ASN A 274 -2.25 4.78 -43.40
CA ASN A 274 -2.96 5.93 -43.99
C ASN A 274 -2.00 6.88 -44.72
N LEU A 275 -0.81 7.13 -44.14
CA LEU A 275 0.22 7.94 -44.76
C LEU A 275 0.79 7.27 -46.02
N SER A 276 1.03 5.96 -45.97
CA SER A 276 1.46 5.16 -47.14
C SER A 276 0.43 5.22 -48.27
N ASP A 277 -0.86 5.03 -47.97
CA ASP A 277 -1.94 5.09 -48.96
C ASP A 277 -2.05 6.47 -49.60
N LEU A 278 -1.96 7.54 -48.79
CA LEU A 278 -2.01 8.92 -49.25
C LEU A 278 -0.81 9.27 -50.14
N THR A 279 0.40 8.84 -49.78
CA THR A 279 1.63 9.17 -50.53
C THR A 279 1.84 8.31 -51.77
N SER A 280 1.54 7.01 -51.70
CA SER A 280 1.69 6.06 -52.82
C SER A 280 0.71 6.34 -53.95
N THR A 281 -0.56 6.64 -53.63
CA THR A 281 -1.59 7.00 -54.62
C THR A 281 -1.30 8.35 -55.28
N ASN A 282 -0.82 9.33 -54.50
CA ASN A 282 -0.50 10.64 -55.05
C ASN A 282 0.72 10.62 -55.98
N MET A 283 1.82 9.93 -55.66
CA MET A 283 2.98 9.91 -56.57
C MET A 283 2.66 9.36 -57.96
N VAL A 284 1.88 8.28 -58.06
CA VAL A 284 1.49 7.69 -59.35
C VAL A 284 0.62 8.66 -60.16
N THR A 285 -0.34 9.31 -59.50
CA THR A 285 -1.26 10.26 -60.15
C THR A 285 -0.54 11.54 -60.56
N THR A 286 0.32 12.09 -59.70
CA THR A 286 1.12 13.29 -59.97
C THR A 286 2.11 13.05 -61.11
N ILE A 287 2.79 11.90 -61.16
CA ILE A 287 3.66 11.54 -62.30
C ILE A 287 2.85 11.41 -63.59
N SER A 288 1.68 10.78 -63.53
CA SER A 288 0.81 10.60 -64.70
C SER A 288 0.27 11.94 -65.24
N GLN A 289 -0.15 12.85 -64.36
CA GLN A 289 -0.60 14.19 -64.74
C GLN A 289 0.56 15.04 -65.28
N PHE A 290 1.75 14.94 -64.69
CA PHE A 290 2.94 15.61 -65.20
C PHE A 290 3.31 15.11 -66.61
N LEU A 291 3.27 13.80 -66.84
CA LEU A 291 3.50 13.21 -68.16
C LEU A 291 2.41 13.63 -69.17
N GLN A 292 1.14 13.70 -68.76
CA GLN A 292 0.07 14.22 -69.63
C GLN A 292 0.30 15.69 -70.00
N MET A 293 0.67 16.54 -69.04
CA MET A 293 1.01 17.95 -69.30
C MET A 293 2.24 18.08 -70.21
N GLN A 294 3.29 17.29 -70.00
CA GLN A 294 4.48 17.30 -70.85
C GLN A 294 4.16 16.85 -72.28
N ASN A 295 3.34 15.79 -72.44
CA ASN A 295 2.89 15.32 -73.74
C ASN A 295 2.00 16.35 -74.44
N ALA A 296 1.08 16.98 -73.71
CA ALA A 296 0.24 18.06 -74.24
C ALA A 296 1.09 19.26 -74.69
N LEU A 297 2.05 19.70 -73.87
CA LEU A 297 2.96 20.80 -74.21
C LEU A 297 3.80 20.48 -75.46
N THR A 298 4.36 19.27 -75.54
CA THR A 298 5.13 18.82 -76.71
C THR A 298 4.25 18.73 -77.96
N GLY A 299 3.01 18.24 -77.80
CA GLY A 299 2.00 18.19 -78.86
C GLY A 299 1.64 19.58 -79.37
N SER A 300 1.38 20.53 -78.46
CA SER A 300 1.12 21.94 -78.79
C SER A 300 2.32 22.60 -79.47
N GLN A 301 3.56 22.35 -79.02
CA GLN A 301 4.76 22.86 -79.67
C GLN A 301 4.94 22.30 -81.09
N LYS A 302 4.68 21.00 -81.31
CA LYS A 302 4.71 20.40 -82.66
C LYS A 302 3.60 20.94 -83.57
N ALA A 303 2.37 21.03 -83.06
CA ALA A 303 1.25 21.59 -83.81
C ALA A 303 1.50 23.06 -84.20
N TYR A 304 2.07 23.84 -83.29
CA TYR A 304 2.49 25.21 -83.55
C TYR A 304 3.60 25.30 -84.60
N ALA A 305 4.63 24.45 -84.52
CA ALA A 305 5.69 24.39 -85.53
C ALA A 305 5.19 23.92 -86.91
N GLN A 306 4.19 23.02 -86.96
CA GLN A 306 3.53 22.62 -88.20
C GLN A 306 2.65 23.73 -88.77
N LEU A 307 1.92 24.47 -87.94
CA LEU A 307 1.13 25.63 -88.36
C LEU A 307 2.01 26.78 -88.86
N GLN A 308 3.15 27.04 -88.22
CA GLN A 308 4.12 28.01 -88.74
C GLN A 308 4.71 27.57 -90.10
N ASN A 309 4.95 26.27 -90.32
CA ASN A 309 5.36 25.77 -91.63
C ASN A 309 4.24 25.90 -92.69
N LEU A 310 2.98 25.71 -92.32
CA LEU A 310 1.84 25.89 -93.23
C LEU A 310 1.60 27.37 -93.58
N SER A 311 1.81 28.31 -92.65
CA SER A 311 1.69 29.75 -92.97
C SER A 311 2.80 30.25 -93.89
N LEU A 312 3.99 29.64 -93.85
CA LEU A 312 5.09 29.96 -94.75
C LEU A 312 4.86 29.43 -96.18
N PHE A 313 4.19 28.29 -96.34
CA PHE A 313 3.81 27.76 -97.64
C PHE A 313 2.61 28.49 -98.28
N GLN A 314 1.69 29.07 -97.50
CA GLN A 314 0.61 29.91 -98.02
C GLN A 314 1.07 31.32 -98.43
N TYR A 315 2.23 31.79 -97.96
CA TYR A 315 2.78 33.09 -98.35
C TYR A 315 3.66 33.03 -99.62
N ILE A 316 4.12 31.85 -100.03
CA ILE A 316 5.06 31.67 -101.16
C ILE A 316 4.38 31.16 -102.45
N ASN A 317 3.08 30.87 -102.44
CA ASN A 317 2.36 30.48 -103.67
C ASN A 317 0.95 31.10 -103.73
N PRO A 318 0.78 32.31 -104.29
CA PRO A 318 -0.53 32.84 -104.68
C PRO A 318 -1.13 32.09 -105.87
#